data_AF-A0A920I2H8-F1
#
_entry.id   AF-A0A920I2H8-F1
#
_cell.length_a   1.000
_cell.length_b   1.000
_cell.length_c   1.000
_cell.angle_alpha   90.00
_cell.angle_beta   90.00
_cell.angle_gamma   90.00
#
_symmetry.space_group_name_H-M   'P 1'
#
loop_
_entity.id
_entity.type
_entity.pdbx_description
1 polymer ?
#
loop_
_entity_poly.entity_id
_entity_poly.type
_entity_poly.pdbx_seq_one_letter_code
_entity_poly.pdbx_strand_id
1 'polypeptide(L)'
;MSGGRGDGVGRAPYKHNHITNEHSVFVPATLAGEQVVATPVAISGQGIRAVLHEIITPSPERREPDCAAFPACGGCSFQHWRDESVTAWKQDLVTGFLARAGVPCPEITPPHVAPGTHAAAPPSI
;
A
#
# COMPACT_ATOMS: atom_id res chain seq x y z
N MET A 1 -2.89 -4.29 7.64
CA MET A 1 -3.76 -3.22 7.12
C MET A 1 -2.95 -2.40 6.14
N SER A 2 -3.38 -2.29 4.89
CA SER A 2 -2.86 -1.28 3.96
C SER A 2 -3.29 0.09 4.51
N GLY A 3 -2.33 0.95 4.84
CA GLY A 3 -2.58 2.30 5.34
C GLY A 3 -3.39 3.10 4.33
N GLY A 4 -4.00 4.21 4.76
CA GLY A 4 -4.92 5.01 3.91
C GLY A 4 -4.33 5.57 2.61
N ARG A 5 -3.02 5.43 2.39
CA ARG A 5 -2.31 5.79 1.15
C ARG A 5 -1.93 4.59 0.27
N GLY A 6 -2.28 3.37 0.66
CA GLY A 6 -1.85 2.13 0.00
C GLY A 6 -0.50 1.59 0.46
N ASP A 7 0.09 2.16 1.51
CA ASP A 7 1.34 1.64 2.10
C ASP A 7 1.06 0.42 2.99
N GLY A 8 1.97 -0.55 3.04
CA GLY A 8 1.87 -1.60 4.05
C GLY A 8 2.18 -1.04 5.43
N VAL A 9 1.32 -1.37 6.41
CA VAL A 9 1.49 -0.98 7.81
C VAL A 9 1.78 -2.22 8.64
N GLY A 10 2.95 -2.23 9.27
CA GLY A 10 3.36 -3.21 10.27
C GLY A 10 3.62 -2.57 11.63
N ARG A 11 3.93 -3.39 12.62
CA ARG A 11 4.46 -2.93 13.92
C ARG A 11 5.75 -3.67 14.18
N ALA A 12 6.77 -2.94 14.63
CA ALA A 12 8.05 -3.53 14.98
C ALA A 12 8.65 -2.81 16.20
N PRO A 13 9.39 -3.53 17.07
CA PRO A 13 10.22 -2.89 18.07
C PRO A 13 11.38 -2.17 17.36
N TYR A 14 11.59 -0.89 17.70
CA TYR A 14 12.69 -0.10 17.16
C TYR A 14 13.40 0.66 18.28
N LYS A 15 14.73 0.60 18.26
CA LYS A 15 15.58 1.28 19.24
C LYS A 15 15.99 2.64 18.71
N HIS A 16 15.53 3.71 19.34
CA HIS A 16 15.93 5.09 19.05
C HIS A 16 16.40 5.77 20.34
N ASN A 17 17.57 6.42 20.31
CA ASN A 17 18.18 7.08 21.48
C ASN A 17 18.23 6.19 22.74
N HIS A 18 18.68 4.94 22.58
CA HIS A 18 18.76 3.93 23.65
C HIS A 18 17.43 3.43 24.22
N ILE A 19 16.28 3.90 23.72
CA ILE A 19 14.96 3.47 24.15
C ILE A 19 14.36 2.57 23.06
N THR A 20 13.88 1.39 23.45
CA THR A 20 13.17 0.47 22.57
C THR A 20 11.68 0.62 22.79
N ASN A 21 10.95 1.05 21.76
CA ASN A 21 9.49 1.13 21.79
C ASN A 21 8.91 0.38 20.58
N GLU A 22 7.64 -0.01 20.68
CA GLU A 22 6.88 -0.49 19.52
C GLU A 22 6.46 0.71 18.68
N HIS A 23 6.80 0.67 17.39
CA HIS A 23 6.43 1.70 16.44
C HIS A 23 5.64 1.10 15.28
N SER A 24 4.65 1.85 14.81
CA SER A 24 4.05 1.61 13.49
C SER A 24 5.10 1.83 12.41
N VAL A 25 5.26 0.88 11.50
CA VAL A 25 6.19 0.96 10.37
C VAL A 25 5.39 1.04 9.09
N PHE A 26 5.69 2.05 8.27
CA PHE A 26 5.06 2.30 6.99
C PHE A 26 6.06 2.00 5.87
N VAL A 27 5.74 1.01 5.05
CA VAL A 27 6.57 0.57 3.93
C VAL A 27 5.77 0.75 2.63
N PRO A 28 6.11 1.75 1.79
CA PRO A 28 5.45 1.91 0.49
C PRO A 28 5.64 0.69 -0.41
N ALA A 29 4.69 0.46 -1.33
CA ALA A 29 4.70 -0.64 -2.29
C ALA A 29 4.70 -2.07 -1.68
N THR A 30 4.12 -2.20 -0.48
CA THR A 30 3.91 -3.48 0.20
C THR A 30 2.44 -3.71 0.50
N LEU A 31 2.03 -4.97 0.49
CA LEU A 31 0.65 -5.40 0.69
C LEU A 31 0.46 -6.03 2.07
N ALA A 32 -0.81 -6.12 2.49
CA ALA A 32 -1.15 -6.87 3.69
C ALA A 32 -0.85 -8.37 3.48
N GLY A 33 -0.34 -9.02 4.52
CA GLY A 33 0.04 -10.44 4.50
C GLY A 33 1.46 -10.70 4.00
N GLU A 34 2.20 -9.68 3.59
CA GLU A 34 3.57 -9.84 3.14
C GLU A 34 4.57 -9.88 4.29
N GLN A 35 5.61 -10.68 4.10
CA GLN A 35 6.81 -10.61 4.93
C GLN A 35 7.91 -9.94 4.12
N VAL A 36 8.47 -8.86 4.67
CA VAL A 36 9.43 -8.01 3.95
C VAL A 36 10.63 -7.64 4.82
N VAL A 37 11.76 -7.41 4.16
CA VAL A 37 12.92 -6.71 4.73
C VAL A 37 12.82 -5.25 4.33
N ALA A 38 12.87 -4.35 5.30
CA ALA A 38 12.79 -2.91 5.05
C ALA A 38 13.79 -2.14 5.91
N THR A 39 14.34 -1.06 5.36
CA THR A 39 15.31 -0.20 6.04
C THR A 39 14.62 1.07 6.52
N PRO A 40 14.62 1.36 7.84
CA PRO A 40 14.09 2.62 8.38
C PRO A 40 14.83 3.84 7.80
N VAL A 41 14.08 4.83 7.32
CA VAL A 41 14.65 6.08 6.75
C VAL A 41 14.28 7.33 7.55
N ALA A 42 13.14 7.33 8.23
CA ALA A 42 12.72 8.47 9.05
C ALA A 42 11.82 8.01 10.20
N ILE A 43 12.00 8.62 11.37
CA ILE A 43 11.13 8.47 12.52
C ILE A 43 10.33 9.75 12.74
N SER A 44 9.04 9.62 12.98
CA SER A 44 8.11 10.73 13.24
C SER A 44 7.16 10.35 14.37
N GLY A 45 6.38 11.31 14.87
CA GLY A 45 5.35 11.04 15.87
C GLY A 45 4.25 10.05 15.41
N GLN A 46 4.11 9.85 14.09
CA GLN A 46 3.15 8.89 13.52
C GLN A 46 3.71 7.46 13.43
N GLY A 47 5.04 7.31 13.51
CA GLY A 47 5.75 6.05 13.33
C GLY A 47 6.97 6.18 12.42
N ILE A 48 7.45 5.04 11.94
CA ILE A 48 8.68 4.89 11.16
C ILE A 48 8.33 4.72 9.69
N ARG A 49 8.92 5.57 8.84
CA ARG A 49 8.93 5.33 7.39
C ARG A 49 10.13 4.46 7.06
N ALA A 50 9.92 3.40 6.30
CA ALA A 50 10.97 2.52 5.83
C ALA A 50 10.89 2.32 4.31
N VAL A 51 12.02 1.97 3.71
CA VAL A 51 12.13 1.63 2.28
C VAL A 51 12.20 0.12 2.18
N LEU A 52 11.39 -0.45 1.29
CA LEU A 52 11.40 -1.87 0.97
C LEU A 52 12.76 -2.27 0.39
N HIS A 53 13.39 -3.29 0.96
CA HIS A 53 14.61 -3.89 0.44
C HIS A 53 14.33 -5.20 -0.28
N GLU A 54 13.55 -6.08 0.35
CA GLU A 54 13.23 -7.41 -0.17
C GLU A 54 11.85 -7.87 0.30
N ILE A 55 11.16 -8.65 -0.53
CA ILE A 55 9.92 -9.35 -0.16
C ILE A 55 10.26 -10.82 0.02
N ILE A 56 10.18 -11.31 1.26
CA ILE A 56 10.45 -12.70 1.62
C ILE A 56 9.27 -13.58 1.23
N THR A 57 8.05 -13.15 1.58
CA THR A 57 6.81 -13.85 1.25
C THR A 57 5.84 -12.86 0.60
N PRO A 58 5.59 -12.98 -0.72
CA PRO A 58 4.65 -12.10 -1.40
C PRO A 58 3.20 -12.46 -1.06
N SER A 59 2.32 -11.46 -1.11
CA SER A 59 0.88 -11.66 -0.95
C SER A 59 0.31 -12.32 -2.22
N PRO A 60 -0.70 -13.19 -2.12
CA PRO A 60 -1.40 -13.72 -3.30
C PRO A 60 -2.05 -12.62 -4.15
N GLU A 61 -2.34 -11.46 -3.56
CA GLU A 61 -2.91 -10.31 -4.24
C GLU A 61 -1.86 -9.46 -4.98
N ARG A 62 -0.56 -9.77 -4.82
CA ARG A 62 0.51 -9.10 -5.56
C ARG A 62 0.41 -9.46 -7.04
N ARG A 63 0.67 -8.46 -7.89
CA ARG A 63 0.95 -8.64 -9.31
C ARG A 63 2.25 -7.92 -9.67
N GLU A 64 2.84 -8.31 -10.79
CA GLU A 64 3.99 -7.57 -11.34
C GLU A 64 3.50 -6.21 -11.89
N PRO A 65 4.18 -5.10 -11.54
CA PRO A 65 3.89 -3.79 -12.11
C PRO A 65 4.21 -3.73 -13.61
N ASP A 66 3.32 -3.16 -14.41
CA ASP A 66 3.52 -3.02 -15.85
C ASP A 66 4.51 -1.88 -16.23
N CYS A 67 4.80 -0.97 -15.30
CA CYS A 67 5.73 0.14 -15.48
C CYS A 67 7.08 -0.14 -14.80
N ALA A 68 8.17 -0.16 -15.59
CA ALA A 68 9.53 -0.35 -15.07
C ALA A 68 10.01 0.75 -14.11
N ALA A 69 9.38 1.94 -14.13
CA ALA A 69 9.70 3.04 -13.22
C ALA A 69 8.96 2.96 -11.88
N PHE A 70 8.04 2.00 -11.71
CA PHE A 70 7.41 1.71 -10.42
C PHE A 70 8.43 1.01 -9.50
N PRO A 71 8.48 1.32 -8.19
CA PRO A 71 7.69 2.32 -7.45
C PRO A 71 8.33 3.72 -7.41
N ALA A 72 9.50 3.92 -8.05
CA ALA A 72 10.32 5.11 -7.86
C ALA A 72 9.72 6.42 -8.42
N CYS A 73 8.93 6.35 -9.51
CA CYS A 73 8.43 7.56 -10.18
C CYS A 73 7.31 8.30 -9.42
N GLY A 74 6.61 7.63 -8.51
CA GLY A 74 5.49 8.20 -7.75
C GLY A 74 4.21 8.47 -8.54
N GLY A 75 4.18 8.22 -9.86
CA GLY A 75 3.00 8.44 -10.71
C GLY A 75 1.88 7.41 -10.52
N CYS A 76 2.22 6.21 -10.02
CA CYS A 76 1.24 5.17 -9.72
C CYS A 76 1.55 4.54 -8.36
N SER A 77 0.53 4.38 -7.51
CA SER A 77 0.68 3.80 -6.17
C SER A 77 0.37 2.30 -6.11
N PHE A 78 -0.48 1.79 -7.01
CA PHE A 78 -1.14 0.49 -6.83
C PHE A 78 -0.80 -0.56 -7.89
N GLN A 79 0.15 -0.33 -8.80
CA GLN A 79 0.45 -1.28 -9.89
C GLN A 79 0.90 -2.66 -9.42
N HIS A 80 1.41 -2.77 -8.19
CA HIS A 80 1.82 -4.01 -7.55
C HIS A 80 0.66 -4.80 -6.93
N TRP A 81 -0.56 -4.28 -6.97
CA TRP A 81 -1.76 -4.88 -6.39
C TRP A 81 -2.74 -5.24 -7.51
N ARG A 82 -3.42 -6.39 -7.40
CA ARG A 82 -4.46 -6.79 -8.34
C ARG A 82 -5.61 -5.78 -8.37
N ASP A 83 -6.15 -5.53 -9.55
CA ASP A 83 -7.18 -4.50 -9.77
C ASP A 83 -8.46 -4.79 -8.97
N GLU A 84 -8.82 -6.07 -8.83
CA GLU A 84 -9.97 -6.51 -8.03
C GLU A 84 -9.78 -6.18 -6.54
N SER A 85 -8.58 -6.42 -6.01
CA SER A 85 -8.26 -6.14 -4.60
C SER A 85 -8.19 -4.64 -4.33
N VAL A 86 -7.62 -3.83 -5.22
CA VAL A 86 -7.64 -2.35 -5.12
C VAL A 86 -9.08 -1.84 -5.13
N THR A 87 -9.92 -2.41 -5.98
CA THR A 87 -11.33 -2.04 -6.09
C THR A 87 -12.10 -2.34 -4.80
N ALA A 88 -11.99 -3.56 -4.30
CA ALA A 88 -12.62 -3.96 -3.03
C ALA A 88 -12.14 -3.08 -1.87
N TRP A 89 -10.84 -2.84 -1.77
CA TRP A 89 -10.27 -1.98 -0.72
C TRP A 89 -10.78 -0.54 -0.79
N LYS A 90 -10.90 0.05 -1.99
CA LYS A 90 -11.48 1.40 -2.15
C LYS A 90 -12.94 1.45 -1.74
N GLN A 91 -13.72 0.42 -2.07
CA GLN A 91 -15.11 0.31 -1.65
C GLN A 91 -15.22 0.20 -0.12
N ASP A 92 -14.39 -0.61 0.51
CA ASP A 92 -14.32 -0.75 1.97
C ASP A 92 -13.96 0.57 2.67
N LEU A 93 -13.00 1.32 2.10
CA LEU A 93 -12.65 2.64 2.61
C LEU A 93 -13.86 3.59 2.59
N VAL A 94 -14.52 3.72 1.44
CA VAL A 94 -15.68 4.61 1.29
C VAL A 94 -16.80 4.19 2.25
N THR A 95 -17.13 2.89 2.28
CA THR A 95 -18.17 2.34 3.16
C THR A 95 -17.85 2.62 4.63
N GLY A 96 -16.60 2.37 5.04
CA GLY A 96 -16.15 2.59 6.40
C GLY A 96 -16.21 4.07 6.81
N PHE A 97 -15.86 4.99 5.91
CA PHE A 97 -15.99 6.42 6.18
C PHE A 97 -17.45 6.89 6.28
N LEU A 98 -18.31 6.43 5.36
CA LEU A 98 -19.74 6.77 5.38
C LEU A 98 -20.43 6.25 6.64
N ALA A 99 -20.14 5.01 7.04
CA ALA A 99 -20.66 4.41 8.27
C ALA A 99 -20.24 5.21 9.51
N ARG A 100 -18.97 5.63 9.58
CA ARG A 100 -18.46 6.47 10.68
C ARG A 100 -19.10 7.86 10.72
N ALA A 101 -19.50 8.39 9.57
CA ALA A 101 -20.18 9.68 9.46
C ALA A 101 -21.70 9.57 9.67
N GLY A 102 -22.27 8.36 9.77
CA GLY A 102 -23.71 8.12 9.87
C GLY A 102 -24.46 8.41 8.57
N VAL A 103 -23.78 8.39 7.42
CA VAL A 103 -24.38 8.66 6.11
C VAL A 103 -24.84 7.33 5.50
N PRO A 104 -26.14 7.14 5.22
CA PRO A 104 -26.63 5.91 4.61
C PRO A 104 -26.17 5.82 3.15
N CYS A 105 -25.67 4.65 2.76
CA CYS A 105 -25.23 4.36 1.40
C CYS A 105 -25.80 3.00 0.98
N PRO A 106 -26.97 2.98 0.32
CA PRO A 106 -27.64 1.72 -0.03
C PRO A 106 -26.95 0.99 -1.19
N GLU A 107 -26.20 1.69 -2.04
CA GLU A 107 -25.50 1.11 -3.18
C GLU A 107 -24.17 1.84 -3.43
N ILE A 108 -23.12 1.06 -3.71
CA ILE A 108 -21.81 1.56 -4.14
C ILE A 108 -21.52 0.97 -5.52
N THR A 109 -21.59 1.81 -6.54
CA THR A 109 -21.20 1.44 -7.91
C THR A 109 -19.69 1.12 -7.96
N PRO A 110 -19.26 0.14 -8.78
CA PRO A 110 -17.84 -0.17 -8.94
C PRO A 110 -17.02 1.08 -9.34
N PRO A 111 -15.83 1.28 -8.74
CA PRO A 111 -14.98 2.40 -9.09
C PRO A 111 -14.52 2.30 -10.54
N HIS A 112 -14.58 3.43 -11.25
CA HIS A 112 -14.00 3.52 -12.60
C HIS A 112 -12.48 3.54 -12.51
N VAL A 113 -11.81 2.62 -13.20
CA VAL A 113 -10.34 2.54 -13.27
C VAL A 113 -9.87 3.07 -14.63
N ALA A 114 -9.03 4.11 -14.62
CA ALA A 114 -8.45 4.71 -15.81
C ALA A 114 -6.91 4.74 -15.70
N PRO A 115 -6.15 4.36 -16.74
CA PRO A 115 -6.57 3.79 -18.02
C PRO A 115 -7.13 2.37 -17.86
N GLY A 116 -7.90 1.87 -18.84
CA GLY A 116 -8.42 0.51 -18.81
C GLY A 116 -7.28 -0.49 -18.83
N THR A 117 -7.04 -1.14 -17.68
CA THR A 117 -5.87 -1.98 -17.36
C THR A 117 -4.53 -1.27 -17.57
N HIS A 118 -3.57 -1.51 -16.68
CA HIS A 118 -2.21 -1.05 -16.87
C HIS A 118 -1.64 -1.71 -18.14
N ALA A 119 -1.76 -1.06 -19.29
CA ALA A 119 -1.18 -1.54 -20.53
C ALA A 119 0.35 -1.59 -20.36
N ALA A 120 0.95 -2.74 -20.68
CA ALA A 120 2.39 -2.94 -20.63
C ALA A 120 3.13 -1.75 -21.27
N ALA A 121 4.13 -1.21 -20.57
CA ALA A 121 4.98 -0.20 -21.15
C ALA A 121 5.60 -0.73 -22.46
N PRO A 122 5.66 0.09 -23.54
CA PRO A 122 6.35 -0.34 -24.76
C PRO A 122 7.81 -0.70 -24.43
N PRO A 123 8.38 -1.75 -25.05
CA PRO A 123 9.77 -2.13 -24.78
C PRO A 123 10.69 -0.94 -25.07
N SER A 124 11.63 -0.68 -24.16
CA SER A 124 12.66 0.33 -24.36
C SER A 124 13.51 -0.04 -25.58
N ILE A 125 13.67 0.90 -26.50
CA ILE A 125 14.45 0.77 -27.74
C ILE A 125 15.95 0.86 -27.46
#